data_AF-A0A1Q8LUM9-F1
#
_entry.id   AF-A0A1Q8LUM9-F1
#
_cell.length_a   1.000
_cell.length_b   1.000
_cell.length_c   1.000
_cell.angle_alpha   90.00
_cell.angle_beta   90.00
_cell.angle_gamma   90.00
#
_symmetry.space_group_name_H-M   'P 1'
#
loop_
_entity.id
_entity.type
_entity.pdbx_description
1 polymer ?
#
loop_
_entity_poly.entity_id
_entity_poly.type
_entity_poly.pdbx_seq_one_letter_code
_entity_poly.pdbx_strand_id
1 'polypeptide(L)'
;MASAMQLDTDEALTGPSDTDPLDSGYVPPDRPYGVEDNAVTAAGQEEGESHEARLARELPDDLPEGDPGRSGRLTAATDSVAGDPAVDGAGTDVGIDGGAASAEEAAVHDVDEGVVPVVDESPVGDPEVSDQLARDADHADQAAADAEWDASTDPEWAGQNR
;
A
#
# COMPACT_ATOMS: atom_id res chain seq x y z
N MET A 1 -8.48 -24.42 34.59
CA MET A 1 -9.11 -25.03 33.41
C MET A 1 -10.15 -24.04 32.92
N ALA A 2 -9.76 -23.09 32.07
CA ALA A 2 -10.72 -22.21 31.43
C ALA A 2 -11.52 -23.07 30.46
N SER A 3 -12.79 -23.29 30.78
CA SER A 3 -13.75 -23.88 29.85
C SER A 3 -13.89 -22.90 28.70
N ALA A 4 -13.61 -23.34 27.46
CA ALA A 4 -13.94 -22.57 26.28
C ALA A 4 -15.46 -22.54 26.16
N MET A 5 -16.10 -21.62 26.89
CA MET A 5 -17.52 -21.34 26.74
C MET A 5 -17.68 -20.63 25.40
N GLN A 6 -18.49 -21.21 24.54
CA GLN A 6 -18.90 -20.58 23.30
C GLN A 6 -19.80 -19.38 23.65
N LEU A 7 -19.53 -18.22 23.04
CA LEU A 7 -20.30 -16.99 23.23
C LEU A 7 -21.61 -17.06 22.44
N ASP A 8 -22.68 -16.50 22.98
CA ASP A 8 -23.96 -16.39 22.30
C ASP A 8 -23.90 -15.30 21.21
N THR A 9 -24.83 -15.29 20.25
CA THR A 9 -24.83 -14.31 19.13
C THR A 9 -24.89 -12.85 19.60
N ASP A 10 -25.58 -12.56 20.69
CA ASP A 10 -25.64 -11.22 21.28
C ASP A 10 -24.29 -10.76 21.86
N GLU A 11 -23.44 -11.71 22.25
CA GLU A 11 -22.11 -11.45 22.81
C GLU A 11 -21.02 -11.47 21.73
N ALA A 12 -21.17 -12.33 20.71
CA ALA A 12 -20.27 -12.45 19.57
C ALA A 12 -20.57 -11.43 18.45
N LEU A 13 -21.73 -10.74 18.50
CA LEU A 13 -22.19 -9.80 17.48
C LEU A 13 -22.25 -10.40 16.05
N THR A 14 -22.48 -11.71 15.96
CA THR A 14 -22.52 -12.45 14.69
C THR A 14 -23.89 -13.08 14.48
N GLY A 15 -24.68 -12.49 13.58
CA GLY A 15 -26.02 -12.98 13.22
C GLY A 15 -27.17 -12.26 13.94
N PRO A 16 -28.42 -12.69 13.72
CA PRO A 16 -29.59 -12.10 14.36
C PRO A 16 -29.60 -12.38 15.87
N SER A 17 -29.81 -11.33 16.67
CA SER A 17 -30.14 -11.46 18.08
C SER A 17 -31.37 -12.37 18.24
N ASP A 18 -31.35 -13.28 19.21
CA ASP A 18 -32.35 -14.35 19.42
C ASP A 18 -32.17 -15.66 18.61
N THR A 19 -31.03 -15.86 17.93
CA THR A 19 -30.72 -17.15 17.26
C THR A 19 -29.45 -17.78 17.84
N ASP A 20 -29.48 -19.09 18.12
CA ASP A 20 -28.25 -19.82 18.47
C ASP A 20 -27.38 -19.95 17.20
N PRO A 21 -26.11 -19.49 17.22
CA PRO A 21 -25.22 -19.67 16.08
C PRO A 21 -25.02 -21.16 15.72
N LEU A 22 -25.20 -22.08 16.67
CA LEU A 22 -25.11 -23.54 16.46
C LEU A 22 -26.33 -24.16 15.77
N ASP A 23 -27.47 -23.46 15.74
CA ASP A 23 -28.66 -23.94 15.02
C ASP A 23 -28.51 -23.76 13.50
N SER A 24 -27.51 -22.99 13.06
CA SER A 24 -27.19 -22.85 11.63
C SER A 24 -26.52 -24.13 11.10
N GLY A 25 -27.32 -25.05 10.57
CA GLY A 25 -26.82 -26.23 9.88
C GLY A 25 -26.04 -25.84 8.62
N TYR A 26 -24.82 -26.37 8.46
CA TYR A 26 -24.12 -26.28 7.18
C TYR A 26 -24.86 -27.11 6.13
N VAL A 27 -25.31 -26.46 5.06
CA VAL A 27 -25.85 -27.12 3.87
C VAL A 27 -24.72 -27.19 2.85
N PRO A 28 -24.11 -28.37 2.64
CA PRO A 28 -23.11 -28.53 1.60
C PRO A 28 -23.71 -28.20 0.23
N PRO A 29 -22.90 -27.69 -0.70
CA PRO A 29 -23.38 -27.47 -2.06
C PRO A 29 -23.80 -28.81 -2.70
N ASP A 30 -24.87 -28.79 -3.50
CA ASP A 30 -25.37 -29.98 -4.23
C ASP A 30 -24.34 -30.56 -5.21
N ARG A 31 -23.27 -29.83 -5.49
CA ARG A 31 -22.16 -30.23 -6.37
C ARG A 31 -20.82 -29.69 -5.85
N PRO A 32 -19.72 -30.42 -6.03
CA PRO A 32 -18.40 -29.94 -5.66
C PRO A 32 -17.99 -28.73 -6.50
N TYR A 33 -17.45 -27.70 -5.85
CA TYR A 33 -16.88 -26.55 -6.54
C TYR A 33 -15.55 -26.88 -7.20
N GLY A 34 -15.28 -26.29 -8.36
CA GLY A 34 -13.96 -26.35 -9.02
C GLY A 34 -13.61 -27.69 -9.69
N VAL A 35 -14.44 -28.74 -9.58
CA VAL A 35 -14.20 -30.04 -10.25
C VAL A 35 -14.21 -29.93 -11.78
N GLU A 36 -14.97 -28.98 -12.32
CA GLU A 36 -15.06 -28.71 -13.75
C GLU A 36 -14.06 -27.63 -14.21
N ASP A 37 -13.25 -27.10 -13.30
CA ASP A 37 -12.28 -26.05 -13.64
C ASP A 37 -11.10 -26.64 -14.43
N ASN A 38 -10.62 -25.90 -15.41
CA ASN A 38 -9.45 -26.32 -16.18
C ASN A 38 -8.21 -26.40 -15.28
N ALA A 39 -8.15 -25.59 -14.22
CA ALA A 39 -7.10 -25.60 -13.23
C ALA A 39 -6.92 -26.95 -12.51
N VAL A 40 -7.96 -27.81 -12.44
CA VAL A 40 -7.83 -29.14 -11.81
C VAL A 40 -7.51 -30.27 -12.80
N THR A 41 -7.31 -29.94 -14.09
CA THR A 41 -6.97 -30.91 -15.12
C THR A 41 -5.46 -30.97 -15.38
N ALA A 42 -4.94 -32.10 -15.85
CA ALA A 42 -3.51 -32.22 -16.18
C ALA A 42 -3.08 -31.25 -17.30
N ALA A 43 -3.92 -31.05 -18.31
CA ALA A 43 -3.65 -30.13 -19.40
C ALA A 43 -3.63 -28.66 -18.93
N GLY A 44 -4.61 -28.27 -18.10
CA GLY A 44 -4.65 -26.91 -17.55
C GLY A 44 -3.50 -26.61 -16.58
N GLN A 45 -2.94 -27.61 -15.90
CA GLN A 45 -1.71 -27.45 -15.10
C GLN A 45 -0.47 -27.20 -15.97
N GLU A 46 -0.38 -27.84 -17.15
CA GLU A 46 0.72 -27.63 -18.10
C GLU A 46 0.62 -26.28 -18.82
N GLU A 47 -0.58 -25.90 -19.23
CA GLU A 47 -0.84 -24.66 -19.97
C GLU A 47 -0.83 -23.43 -19.05
N GLY A 48 -1.28 -23.61 -17.80
CA GLY A 48 -1.50 -22.54 -16.85
C GLY A 48 -2.73 -21.70 -17.19
N GLU A 49 -3.36 -21.13 -16.16
CA GLU A 49 -4.47 -20.19 -16.37
C GLU A 49 -3.94 -18.79 -16.70
N SER A 50 -4.57 -18.11 -17.66
CA SER A 50 -4.23 -16.72 -17.96
C SER A 50 -4.73 -15.77 -16.88
N HIS A 51 -4.04 -14.63 -16.71
CA HIS A 51 -4.47 -13.60 -15.77
C HIS A 51 -5.88 -13.06 -16.10
N GLU A 52 -6.17 -12.86 -17.39
CA GLU A 52 -7.49 -12.44 -17.88
C GLU A 52 -8.61 -13.41 -17.46
N ALA A 53 -8.36 -14.72 -17.55
CA ALA A 53 -9.33 -15.75 -17.18
C ALA A 53 -9.63 -15.74 -15.67
N ARG A 54 -8.61 -15.46 -14.84
CA ARG A 54 -8.78 -15.28 -13.39
C ARG A 54 -9.64 -14.07 -13.08
N LEU A 55 -9.32 -12.92 -13.68
CA LEU A 55 -10.08 -11.68 -13.50
C LEU A 55 -11.55 -11.83 -13.94
N ALA A 56 -11.82 -12.57 -15.01
CA ALA A 56 -13.20 -12.79 -15.48
C ALA A 56 -14.07 -13.60 -14.50
N ARG A 57 -13.47 -14.38 -13.60
CA ARG A 57 -14.17 -15.17 -12.57
C ARG A 57 -14.39 -14.38 -11.28
N GLU A 58 -13.61 -13.33 -11.05
CA GLU A 58 -13.75 -12.47 -9.87
C GLU A 58 -15.09 -11.71 -9.94
N LEU A 59 -15.86 -11.80 -8.85
CA LEU A 59 -17.03 -10.95 -8.64
C LEU A 59 -16.55 -9.72 -7.86
N PRO A 60 -16.92 -8.49 -8.26
CA PRO A 60 -16.64 -7.33 -7.45
C PRO A 60 -17.37 -7.47 -6.12
N ASP A 61 -16.67 -7.18 -5.03
CA ASP A 61 -17.29 -7.09 -3.70
C ASP A 61 -18.34 -5.97 -3.70
N ASP A 62 -19.46 -6.19 -3.00
CA ASP A 62 -20.40 -5.11 -2.71
C ASP A 62 -19.68 -4.11 -1.78
N LEU A 63 -19.30 -2.97 -2.35
CA LEU A 63 -18.62 -1.93 -1.61
C LEU A 63 -19.59 -1.38 -0.54
N PRO A 64 -19.17 -1.24 0.73
CA PRO A 64 -19.96 -0.51 1.71
C PRO A 64 -20.23 0.91 1.18
N GLU A 65 -21.37 1.49 1.53
CA GLU A 65 -21.59 2.92 1.30
C GLU A 65 -20.45 3.68 1.97
N GLY A 66 -19.58 4.30 1.17
CA GLY A 66 -18.41 5.02 1.64
C GLY A 66 -18.80 6.21 2.51
N ASP A 67 -17.93 6.57 3.44
CA ASP A 67 -18.06 7.80 4.23
C ASP A 67 -17.53 8.96 3.38
N PRO A 68 -18.38 9.90 2.92
CA PRO A 68 -17.97 10.98 2.01
C PRO A 68 -17.03 12.00 2.65
N GLY A 69 -16.76 11.91 3.96
CA GLY A 69 -15.78 12.76 4.65
C GLY A 69 -14.36 12.17 4.71
N ARG A 70 -14.05 11.13 3.95
CA ARG A 70 -12.76 10.41 4.03
C ARG A 70 -12.07 10.31 2.68
N SER A 71 -10.84 10.82 2.63
CA SER A 71 -9.91 10.54 1.53
C SER A 71 -9.32 9.12 1.61
N GLY A 72 -9.12 8.51 0.44
CA GLY A 72 -8.45 7.23 0.24
C GLY A 72 -6.92 7.35 0.06
N ARG A 73 -6.40 6.83 -1.06
CA ARG A 73 -4.95 6.79 -1.34
C ARG A 73 -4.45 8.14 -1.84
N LEU A 74 -3.61 8.78 -1.03
CA LEU A 74 -2.91 10.01 -1.42
C LEU A 74 -1.65 9.72 -2.25
N THR A 75 -1.49 10.47 -3.34
CA THR A 75 -0.25 10.51 -4.14
C THR A 75 0.32 11.92 -4.09
N ALA A 76 1.65 12.06 -4.16
CA ALA A 76 2.28 13.37 -4.12
C ALA A 76 1.71 14.28 -5.23
N ALA A 77 1.24 15.45 -4.85
CA ALA A 77 0.78 16.45 -5.80
C ALA A 77 1.99 16.98 -6.57
N THR A 78 1.86 17.12 -7.89
CA THR A 78 2.91 17.73 -8.72
C THR A 78 2.71 19.24 -8.86
N ASP A 79 1.45 19.67 -8.86
CA ASP A 79 1.03 21.07 -8.87
C ASP A 79 -0.07 21.30 -7.85
N SER A 80 -0.16 22.53 -7.38
CA SER A 80 -1.28 23.04 -6.59
C SER A 80 -2.53 23.23 -7.46
N VAL A 81 -3.70 23.42 -6.83
CA VAL A 81 -4.96 23.75 -7.52
C VAL A 81 -4.85 25.05 -8.35
N ALA A 82 -3.89 25.93 -7.99
CA ALA A 82 -3.60 27.17 -8.72
C ALA A 82 -2.62 27.00 -9.90
N GLY A 83 -2.02 25.82 -10.07
CA GLY A 83 -1.05 25.52 -11.14
C GLY A 83 0.39 25.95 -10.84
N ASP A 84 0.68 26.34 -9.60
CA ASP A 84 2.04 26.52 -9.08
C ASP A 84 2.57 25.20 -8.52
N PRO A 85 3.91 24.98 -8.48
CA PRO A 85 4.49 23.74 -7.97
C PRO A 85 3.98 23.42 -6.57
N ALA A 86 3.66 22.14 -6.36
CA ALA A 86 3.11 21.69 -5.10
C ALA A 86 4.08 21.95 -3.93
N VAL A 87 3.51 22.37 -2.80
CA VAL A 87 4.28 22.49 -1.55
C VAL A 87 4.66 21.11 -1.05
N ASP A 88 5.77 21.03 -0.32
CA ASP A 88 6.19 19.78 0.31
C ASP A 88 5.09 19.26 1.26
N GLY A 89 4.75 17.98 1.12
CA GLY A 89 3.63 17.35 1.81
C GLY A 89 2.25 17.51 1.16
N ALA A 90 2.11 18.22 0.03
CA ALA A 90 0.85 18.24 -0.71
C ALA A 90 0.58 16.89 -1.40
N GLY A 91 -0.67 16.42 -1.32
CA GLY A 91 -1.12 15.17 -1.92
C GLY A 91 -2.48 15.29 -2.59
N THR A 92 -2.70 14.45 -3.60
CA THR A 92 -3.99 14.28 -4.31
C THR A 92 -4.53 12.89 -4.02
N ASP A 93 -5.80 12.81 -3.62
CA ASP A 93 -6.50 11.55 -3.50
C ASP A 93 -6.84 10.96 -4.87
N VAL A 94 -6.53 9.68 -5.04
CA VAL A 94 -6.81 8.87 -6.22
C VAL A 94 -7.46 7.53 -5.87
N GLY A 95 -7.84 7.32 -4.60
CA GLY A 95 -8.51 6.14 -4.09
C GLY A 95 -10.04 6.25 -4.10
N ILE A 96 -10.71 5.20 -3.60
CA ILE A 96 -12.17 5.23 -3.36
C ILE A 96 -12.38 5.56 -1.88
N ASP A 97 -13.18 6.59 -1.62
CA ASP A 97 -13.56 7.01 -0.28
C ASP A 97 -14.19 5.86 0.52
N GLY A 98 -13.57 5.47 1.64
CA GLY A 98 -14.15 4.53 2.62
C GLY A 98 -14.21 3.04 2.24
N GLY A 99 -13.54 2.57 1.18
CA GLY A 99 -13.54 1.15 0.82
C GLY A 99 -12.66 0.26 1.72
N ALA A 100 -13.26 -0.68 2.47
CA ALA A 100 -12.62 -1.75 3.26
C ALA A 100 -11.24 -1.40 3.85
N ALA A 101 -11.17 -0.25 4.52
CA ALA A 101 -9.92 0.37 4.95
C ALA A 101 -9.16 -0.49 5.96
N SER A 102 -7.85 -0.59 5.76
CA SER A 102 -6.95 -1.09 6.81
C SER A 102 -6.93 -0.12 8.01
N ALA A 103 -6.51 -0.57 9.19
CA ALA A 103 -6.54 0.25 10.41
C ALA A 103 -5.75 1.58 10.29
N GLU A 104 -4.74 1.66 9.41
CA GLU A 104 -3.98 2.89 9.12
C GLU A 104 -4.79 3.92 8.34
N GLU A 105 -5.60 3.48 7.38
CA GLU A 105 -6.45 4.36 6.55
C GLU A 105 -7.65 4.89 7.34
N ALA A 106 -8.10 4.17 8.37
CA ALA A 106 -9.16 4.63 9.27
C ALA A 106 -8.78 5.89 10.08
N ALA A 107 -7.49 6.27 10.13
CA ALA A 107 -7.00 7.43 10.88
C ALA A 107 -7.05 8.76 10.09
N VAL A 108 -7.18 8.72 8.76
CA VAL A 108 -7.18 9.92 7.90
C VAL A 108 -8.62 10.36 7.60
N HIS A 109 -8.88 11.67 7.66
CA HIS A 109 -10.18 12.28 7.37
C HIS A 109 -9.98 13.69 6.82
N ASP A 110 -10.95 14.17 6.05
CA ASP A 110 -10.93 15.53 5.55
C ASP A 110 -11.33 16.49 6.68
N VAL A 111 -10.61 17.60 6.78
CA VAL A 111 -10.89 18.68 7.73
C VAL A 111 -11.25 19.94 6.96
N ASP A 112 -12.35 20.60 7.36
CA ASP A 112 -12.78 21.87 6.74
C ASP A 112 -11.80 23.03 6.99
N GLU A 113 -10.88 22.87 7.95
CA GLU A 113 -9.88 23.86 8.30
C GLU A 113 -8.56 23.58 7.58
N GLY A 114 -8.16 24.50 6.69
CA GLY A 114 -6.89 24.40 5.97
C GLY A 114 -5.69 24.43 6.93
N VAL A 115 -4.82 23.43 6.84
CA VAL A 115 -3.55 23.42 7.57
C VAL A 115 -2.66 24.52 6.98
N VAL A 116 -2.35 25.54 7.78
CA VAL A 116 -1.31 26.50 7.44
C VAL A 116 0.02 25.86 7.77
N PRO A 117 0.88 25.54 6.78
CA PRO A 117 2.19 24.98 7.07
C PRO A 117 2.96 25.97 7.93
N VAL A 118 3.51 25.49 9.05
CA VAL A 118 4.45 26.29 9.84
C VAL A 118 5.73 26.34 9.04
N VAL A 119 5.92 27.42 8.29
CA VAL A 119 7.15 27.67 7.55
C VAL A 119 8.20 28.06 8.58
N ASP A 120 9.05 27.10 8.95
CA ASP A 120 10.21 27.39 9.78
C ASP A 120 11.28 28.04 8.90
N GLU A 121 11.34 29.38 8.94
CA GLU A 121 12.40 30.16 8.27
C GLU A 121 13.73 30.11 9.06
N SER A 122 13.78 29.40 10.18
CA SER A 122 15.03 29.13 10.87
C SER A 122 15.92 28.30 9.96
N PRO A 123 17.18 28.70 9.72
CA PRO A 123 18.09 27.83 9.01
C PRO A 123 18.18 26.52 9.80
N VAL A 124 17.87 25.39 9.15
CA VAL A 124 18.15 24.03 9.64
C VAL A 124 19.67 23.81 9.61
N GLY A 125 20.41 24.71 10.24
CA GLY A 125 21.85 24.63 10.42
C GLY A 125 22.11 23.79 11.64
N ASP A 126 22.03 22.48 11.48
CA ASP A 126 22.57 21.58 12.49
C ASP A 126 24.10 21.78 12.51
N PRO A 127 24.70 22.20 13.64
CA PRO A 127 26.13 22.45 13.72
C PRO A 127 26.96 21.18 13.47
N GLU A 128 26.45 19.99 13.80
CA GLU A 128 27.12 18.73 13.52
C GLU A 128 27.13 18.44 12.02
N VAL A 129 26.02 18.70 11.33
CA VAL A 129 25.92 18.57 9.86
C VAL A 129 26.82 19.59 9.17
N SER A 130 26.86 20.83 9.66
CA SER A 130 27.71 21.90 9.11
C SER A 130 29.19 21.57 9.28
N ASP A 131 29.58 21.10 10.46
CA ASP A 131 30.94 20.64 10.74
C ASP A 131 31.31 19.43 9.88
N GLN A 132 30.38 18.49 9.68
CA GLN A 132 30.59 17.32 8.84
C GLN A 132 30.78 17.73 7.37
N LEU A 133 29.92 18.59 6.84
CA LEU A 133 30.05 19.14 5.48
C LEU A 133 31.35 19.93 5.30
N ALA A 134 31.80 20.66 6.32
CA ALA A 134 33.08 21.38 6.28
C ALA A 134 34.28 20.43 6.28
N ARG A 135 34.21 19.29 6.99
CA ARG A 135 35.23 18.23 6.93
C ARG A 135 35.25 17.54 5.57
N ASP A 136 34.08 17.34 4.98
CA ASP A 136 33.92 16.63 3.71
C ASP A 136 34.09 17.53 2.49
N ALA A 137 34.25 18.86 2.68
CA ALA A 137 34.38 19.84 1.60
C ALA A 137 35.56 19.54 0.66
N ASP A 138 36.66 19.03 1.19
CA ASP A 138 37.85 18.64 0.40
C ASP A 138 37.70 17.24 -0.25
N HIS A 139 36.65 16.49 0.11
CA HIS A 139 36.33 15.16 -0.38
C HIS A 139 35.11 15.15 -1.32
N ALA A 140 34.61 16.31 -1.75
CA ALA A 140 33.44 16.41 -2.63
C ALA A 140 33.61 15.60 -3.94
N ASP A 141 34.84 15.50 -4.45
CA ASP A 141 35.17 14.76 -5.67
C ASP A 141 35.64 13.33 -5.40
N GLN A 142 35.67 12.88 -4.13
CA GLN A 142 36.13 11.54 -3.74
C GLN A 142 35.30 10.45 -4.41
N ALA A 143 33.98 10.63 -4.48
CA ALA A 143 33.09 9.69 -5.16
C ALA A 143 33.38 9.58 -6.67
N ALA A 144 33.78 10.69 -7.31
CA ALA A 144 34.18 10.67 -8.72
C ALA A 144 35.54 10.01 -8.91
N ALA A 145 36.50 10.28 -8.03
CA ALA A 145 37.82 9.63 -8.05
C ALA A 145 37.74 8.13 -7.80
N ASP A 146 36.89 7.68 -6.87
CA ASP A 146 36.64 6.28 -6.58
C ASP A 146 35.96 5.59 -7.78
N ALA A 147 34.97 6.25 -8.41
CA ALA A 147 34.33 5.75 -9.62
C ALA A 147 35.30 5.64 -10.81
N GLU A 148 36.21 6.60 -10.99
CA GLU A 148 37.28 6.54 -12.00
C GLU A 148 38.27 5.40 -11.71
N TRP A 149 38.61 5.19 -10.44
CA TRP A 149 39.50 4.11 -10.03
C TRP A 149 38.86 2.74 -10.27
N ASP A 150 37.60 2.56 -9.87
CA ASP A 150 36.83 1.34 -10.10
C ASP A 150 36.71 1.05 -11.60
N ALA A 151 36.35 2.06 -12.40
CA ALA A 151 36.31 1.98 -13.86
C ALA A 151 37.65 1.55 -14.49
N SER A 152 38.77 2.04 -13.95
CA SER A 152 40.11 1.71 -14.45
C SER A 152 40.60 0.33 -14.01
N THR A 153 40.04 -0.21 -12.94
CA THR A 153 40.45 -1.47 -12.31
C THR A 153 39.49 -2.63 -12.65
N ASP A 154 38.30 -2.32 -13.19
CA ASP A 154 37.31 -3.31 -13.62
C ASP A 154 37.68 -3.97 -14.98
N PRO A 155 37.97 -5.28 -14.99
CA PRO A 155 38.30 -6.00 -16.22
C PRO A 155 37.15 -6.11 -17.23
N GLU A 156 35.88 -5.96 -16.81
CA GLU A 156 34.72 -5.98 -17.71
C GLU A 156 34.55 -4.66 -18.49
N TRP A 157 35.05 -3.55 -17.95
CA TRP A 157 34.94 -2.23 -18.57
C TRP A 157 36.13 -1.91 -19.51
N ALA A 158 37.32 -2.43 -19.20
CA ALA A 158 38.53 -2.30 -20.03
C ALA A 158 38.42 -2.95 -21.43
N GLY A 159 37.46 -3.87 -21.62
CA GLY A 159 37.22 -4.58 -22.89
C GLY A 159 36.28 -3.88 -23.88
N GLN A 160 35.55 -2.84 -23.46
CA GLN A 160 34.48 -2.23 -24.27
C GLN A 160 34.94 -1.00 -25.10
N ASN A 161 36.14 -0.49 -24.87
CA ASN A 161 36.74 0.65 -25.60
C ASN A 161 38.03 0.26 -26.33
N ARG A 162 37.99 -0.79 -27.15
CA ARG A 162 39.06 -1.11 -28.12
C ARG A 162 38.45 -1.44 -29.48
#